data_AF-A0AAV7I4S0-F1
#
_entry.id   AF-A0AAV7I4S0-F1
#
_cell.length_a   1.000
_cell.length_b   1.000
_cell.length_c   1.000
_cell.angle_alpha   90.00
_cell.angle_beta   90.00
_cell.angle_gamma   90.00
#
_symmetry.space_group_name_H-M   'P 1'
#
loop_
_entity.id
_entity.type
_entity.pdbx_description
1 polymer ?
#
loop_
_entity_poly.entity_id
_entity_poly.type
_entity_poly.pdbx_seq_one_letter_code
_entity_poly.pdbx_strand_id
1 'polypeptide(L)'
;MESNTFLEMLSARNSSGGNYFHEACQAGSLALLMRAKVWIDQPIPSILITRNYNGEQCSHIIVKNKNIYAQKMMEIVLKLGADINGRENLGGFTLLHLCVWERNYELAEWLCRAPGIDLEATNYARQTVYQLALERDDNQMMEIIKRAGTNVSTFLLSKGSP
;
A
#
# COMPACT_ATOMS: atom_id res chain seq x y z
N MET A 1 26.66 -6.70 5.77
CA MET A 1 26.80 -6.67 4.30
C MET A 1 25.86 -7.75 3.80
N GLU A 2 24.68 -7.37 3.34
CA GLU A 2 23.70 -8.33 2.81
C GLU A 2 24.38 -9.14 1.70
N SER A 3 24.35 -10.48 1.81
CA SER A 3 24.94 -11.32 0.77
C SER A 3 24.16 -11.11 -0.53
N ASN A 4 24.87 -10.94 -1.64
CA ASN A 4 24.28 -10.79 -2.97
C ASN A 4 23.22 -11.88 -3.25
N THR A 5 23.46 -13.11 -2.78
CA THR A 5 22.54 -14.24 -2.93
C THR A 5 21.20 -14.06 -2.19
N PHE A 6 21.18 -13.35 -1.06
CA PHE A 6 19.93 -13.12 -0.32
C PHE A 6 19.03 -12.13 -1.06
N LEU A 7 19.59 -11.03 -1.58
CA LEU A 7 18.85 -10.08 -2.41
C LEU A 7 18.41 -10.69 -3.74
N GLU A 8 19.24 -11.55 -4.35
CA GLU A 8 18.87 -12.37 -5.50
C GLU A 8 17.66 -13.26 -5.19
N MET A 9 17.64 -13.94 -4.05
CA MET A 9 16.50 -14.75 -3.61
C MET A 9 15.23 -13.90 -3.42
N LEU A 10 15.33 -12.74 -2.76
CA LEU A 10 14.19 -11.85 -2.53
C LEU A 10 13.62 -11.26 -3.83
N SER A 11 14.48 -11.02 -4.82
CA SER A 11 14.12 -10.41 -6.11
C SER A 11 13.74 -11.41 -7.21
N ALA A 12 14.09 -12.69 -7.04
CA ALA A 12 13.77 -13.77 -7.98
C ALA A 12 12.28 -13.77 -8.35
N ARG A 13 11.99 -13.95 -9.64
CA ARG A 13 10.64 -13.84 -10.20
C ARG A 13 10.02 -15.21 -10.42
N ASN A 14 8.82 -15.43 -9.88
CA ASN A 14 8.05 -16.65 -10.13
C ASN A 14 7.28 -16.57 -11.47
N SER A 15 6.48 -17.60 -11.77
CA SER A 15 5.71 -17.70 -13.01
C SER A 15 4.67 -16.59 -13.22
N SER A 16 4.25 -15.93 -12.14
CA SER A 16 3.34 -14.77 -12.18
C SER A 16 4.07 -13.44 -12.20
N GLY A 17 5.41 -13.46 -12.29
CA GLY A 17 6.26 -12.29 -12.13
C GLY A 17 6.23 -11.76 -10.69
N GLY A 18 5.73 -12.48 -9.70
CA GLY A 18 5.87 -12.10 -8.30
C GLY A 18 7.30 -12.32 -7.82
N ASN A 19 7.75 -11.53 -6.87
CA ASN A 19 8.96 -11.81 -6.09
C ASN A 19 8.60 -12.35 -4.69
N TYR A 20 9.59 -12.57 -3.82
CA TYR A 20 9.36 -13.09 -2.47
C TYR A 20 8.24 -12.35 -1.71
N PHE A 21 8.22 -11.01 -1.80
CA PHE A 21 7.23 -10.21 -1.08
C PHE A 21 5.82 -10.37 -1.64
N HIS A 22 5.67 -10.60 -2.95
CA HIS A 22 4.38 -10.92 -3.54
C HIS A 22 3.86 -12.25 -3.00
N GLU A 23 4.71 -13.26 -2.93
CA GLU A 23 4.35 -14.59 -2.42
C GLU A 23 3.98 -14.55 -0.93
N ALA A 24 4.79 -13.88 -0.11
CA ALA A 24 4.51 -13.73 1.32
C ALA A 24 3.20 -12.96 1.57
N CYS A 25 2.92 -11.91 0.78
CA CYS A 25 1.67 -11.15 0.87
C CYS A 25 0.46 -11.95 0.38
N GLN A 26 0.61 -12.69 -0.72
CA GLN A 26 -0.43 -13.55 -1.28
C GLN A 26 -0.81 -14.68 -0.31
N ALA A 27 0.19 -15.28 0.33
CA ALA A 27 -0.01 -16.29 1.38
C ALA A 27 -0.56 -15.70 2.69
N GLY A 28 -0.61 -14.36 2.83
CA GLY A 28 -1.03 -13.71 4.06
C GLY A 28 -0.11 -14.00 5.25
N SER A 29 1.16 -14.32 4.97
CA SER A 29 2.10 -14.84 5.97
C SER A 29 2.95 -13.72 6.58
N LEU A 30 2.46 -13.19 7.70
CA LEU A 30 3.21 -12.25 8.53
C LEU A 30 4.56 -12.83 8.97
N ALA A 31 4.62 -14.14 9.27
CA ALA A 31 5.83 -14.81 9.73
C ALA A 31 6.96 -14.79 8.69
N LEU A 32 6.61 -14.95 7.40
CA LEU A 32 7.60 -14.87 6.32
C LEU A 32 8.16 -13.45 6.20
N LEU A 33 7.29 -12.43 6.18
CA LEU A 33 7.72 -11.03 6.15
C LEU A 33 8.62 -10.68 7.36
N MET A 34 8.24 -11.10 8.56
CA MET A 34 9.03 -10.87 9.77
C MET A 34 10.39 -11.57 9.70
N ARG A 35 10.45 -12.80 9.19
CA ARG A 35 11.71 -13.54 9.04
C ARG A 35 12.65 -12.86 8.05
N ALA A 36 12.15 -12.46 6.88
CA ALA A 36 12.96 -11.75 5.90
C ALA A 36 13.44 -10.41 6.43
N LYS A 37 12.57 -9.65 7.11
CA LYS A 37 12.88 -8.33 7.67
C LYS A 37 14.11 -8.34 8.60
N VAL A 38 14.38 -9.43 9.33
CA VAL A 38 15.54 -9.53 10.24
C VAL A 38 16.89 -9.44 9.50
N TRP A 39 16.90 -9.79 8.21
CA TRP A 39 18.11 -9.83 7.38
C TRP A 39 18.22 -8.64 6.43
N ILE A 40 17.35 -7.64 6.56
CA ILE A 40 17.31 -6.46 5.72
C ILE A 40 17.70 -5.26 6.59
N ASP A 41 18.92 -4.80 6.43
CA ASP A 41 19.54 -3.74 7.23
C ASP A 41 19.15 -2.34 6.73
N GLN A 42 18.78 -2.22 5.46
CA GLN A 42 18.39 -0.97 4.80
C GLN A 42 17.12 -1.16 3.95
N PRO A 43 16.29 -0.12 3.73
CA PRO A 43 15.18 -0.21 2.80
C PRO A 43 15.64 -0.64 1.40
N ILE A 44 14.86 -1.51 0.76
CA ILE A 44 15.15 -2.13 -0.54
C ILE A 44 14.04 -1.81 -1.56
N PRO A 45 13.76 -0.51 -1.82
CA PRO A 45 12.61 -0.10 -2.63
C PRO A 45 12.59 -0.72 -4.02
N SER A 46 13.75 -0.95 -4.65
CA SER A 46 13.85 -1.57 -5.98
C SER A 46 13.14 -2.92 -6.08
N ILE A 47 13.12 -3.71 -5.01
CA ILE A 47 12.42 -5.00 -4.95
C ILE A 47 10.93 -4.80 -4.65
N LEU A 48 10.59 -3.91 -3.73
CA LEU A 48 9.22 -3.74 -3.24
C LEU A 48 8.31 -3.00 -4.24
N ILE A 49 8.86 -2.08 -5.04
CA ILE A 49 8.10 -1.36 -6.08
C ILE A 49 7.92 -2.16 -7.38
N THR A 50 8.61 -3.31 -7.50
CA THR A 50 8.48 -4.19 -8.65
C THR A 50 7.05 -4.70 -8.75
N ARG A 51 6.53 -4.78 -9.98
CA ARG A 51 5.18 -5.25 -10.25
C ARG A 51 5.17 -6.67 -10.78
N ASN A 52 4.22 -7.48 -10.33
CA ASN A 52 3.90 -8.77 -10.95
C ASN A 52 3.28 -8.61 -12.35
N TYR A 53 2.96 -9.70 -13.04
CA TYR A 53 2.35 -9.65 -14.37
C TYR A 53 0.91 -9.11 -14.38
N ASN A 54 0.25 -9.02 -13.22
CA ASN A 54 -1.01 -8.29 -13.07
C ASN A 54 -0.80 -6.77 -12.88
N GLY A 55 0.46 -6.30 -12.83
CA GLY A 55 0.77 -4.89 -12.62
C GLY A 55 0.76 -4.44 -11.17
N GLU A 56 0.74 -5.36 -10.21
CA GLU A 56 0.60 -5.08 -8.78
C GLU A 56 1.96 -5.10 -8.10
N GLN A 57 2.23 -4.13 -7.22
CA GLN A 57 3.25 -4.31 -6.16
C GLN A 57 2.71 -5.24 -5.07
N CYS A 58 3.59 -5.81 -4.24
CA CYS A 58 3.16 -6.69 -3.15
C CYS A 58 2.20 -6.03 -2.15
N SER A 59 2.29 -4.71 -1.95
CA SER A 59 1.38 -3.92 -1.10
C SER A 59 -0.07 -3.95 -1.61
N HIS A 60 -0.31 -3.99 -2.93
CA HIS A 60 -1.66 -4.10 -3.49
C HIS A 60 -2.30 -5.45 -3.14
N ILE A 61 -1.50 -6.52 -3.12
CA ILE A 61 -1.96 -7.87 -2.73
C ILE A 61 -2.43 -7.87 -1.28
N ILE A 62 -1.76 -7.14 -0.39
CA ILE A 62 -2.17 -7.04 1.03
C ILE A 62 -3.59 -6.46 1.15
N VAL A 63 -3.93 -5.45 0.35
CA VAL A 63 -5.27 -4.82 0.40
C VAL A 63 -6.35 -5.79 -0.10
N LYS A 64 -6.08 -6.50 -1.20
CA LYS A 64 -7.01 -7.46 -1.81
C LYS A 64 -7.18 -8.73 -0.99
N ASN A 65 -6.23 -9.07 -0.12
CA ASN A 65 -6.30 -10.23 0.74
C ASN A 65 -7.00 -9.87 2.06
N LYS A 66 -8.12 -10.54 2.37
CA LYS A 66 -8.90 -10.32 3.62
C LYS A 66 -8.21 -10.96 4.83
N ASN A 67 -6.99 -10.53 5.10
CA ASN A 67 -6.13 -11.07 6.15
C ASN A 67 -6.19 -10.20 7.42
N ILE A 68 -6.35 -10.83 8.58
CA ILE A 68 -6.40 -10.12 9.89
C ILE A 68 -5.10 -9.38 10.24
N TYR A 69 -3.99 -9.73 9.59
CA TYR A 69 -2.69 -9.09 9.76
C TYR A 69 -2.38 -8.06 8.67
N ALA A 70 -3.33 -7.70 7.80
CA ALA A 70 -3.10 -6.82 6.65
C ALA A 70 -2.38 -5.51 7.05
N GLN A 71 -2.83 -4.84 8.12
CA GLN A 71 -2.18 -3.64 8.63
C GLN A 71 -0.72 -3.88 9.04
N LYS A 72 -0.43 -4.99 9.75
CA LYS A 72 0.93 -5.31 10.19
C LYS A 72 1.85 -5.68 9.04
N MET A 73 1.32 -6.41 8.06
CA MET A 73 2.03 -6.73 6.83
C MET A 73 2.34 -5.45 6.04
N MET A 74 1.36 -4.55 5.93
CA MET A 74 1.52 -3.23 5.29
C MET A 74 2.62 -2.41 5.97
N GLU A 75 2.62 -2.35 7.30
CA GLU A 75 3.66 -1.66 8.08
C GLU A 75 5.07 -2.19 7.75
N ILE A 76 5.22 -3.52 7.62
CA ILE A 76 6.52 -4.12 7.28
C ILE A 76 6.95 -3.72 5.88
N VAL A 77 6.11 -3.92 4.86
CA VAL A 77 6.52 -3.66 3.47
C VAL A 77 6.77 -2.17 3.22
N LEU A 78 6.01 -1.27 3.85
CA LEU A 78 6.25 0.17 3.77
C LEU A 78 7.59 0.56 4.41
N LYS A 79 7.93 -0.02 5.57
CA LYS A 79 9.26 0.19 6.19
C LYS A 79 10.41 -0.34 5.34
N LEU A 80 10.16 -1.35 4.51
CA LEU A 80 11.13 -1.92 3.58
C LEU A 80 11.20 -1.16 2.24
N GLY A 81 10.39 -0.11 2.05
CA GLY A 81 10.44 0.75 0.88
C GLY A 81 9.38 0.48 -0.19
N ALA A 82 8.28 -0.21 0.14
CA ALA A 82 7.11 -0.23 -0.74
C ALA A 82 6.54 1.19 -0.92
N ASP A 83 6.08 1.49 -2.13
CA ASP A 83 5.49 2.79 -2.45
C ASP A 83 4.02 2.82 -2.01
N ILE A 84 3.70 3.68 -1.05
CA ILE A 84 2.36 3.83 -0.50
C ILE A 84 1.35 4.39 -1.51
N ASN A 85 1.83 5.17 -2.48
CA ASN A 85 1.02 5.78 -3.53
C ASN A 85 1.17 5.05 -4.87
N GLY A 86 1.81 3.88 -4.86
CA GLY A 86 1.99 3.04 -6.04
C GLY A 86 0.63 2.73 -6.68
N ARG A 87 0.54 2.91 -8.00
CA ARG A 87 -0.68 2.66 -8.79
C ARG A 87 -0.58 1.34 -9.54
N GLU A 88 -1.44 0.35 -9.32
CA GLU A 88 -1.43 -0.88 -10.12
C GLU A 88 -1.68 -0.62 -11.62
N ASN A 89 -1.22 -1.51 -12.52
CA ASN A 89 -1.20 -1.21 -13.96
C ASN A 89 -2.53 -1.47 -14.71
N LEU A 90 -3.55 -2.05 -14.08
CA LEU A 90 -4.83 -2.33 -14.71
C LEU A 90 -5.70 -1.07 -14.74
N GLY A 91 -6.07 -0.55 -13.57
CA GLY A 91 -6.92 0.63 -13.39
C GLY A 91 -6.17 1.87 -12.92
N GLY A 92 -4.87 1.75 -12.62
CA GLY A 92 -4.11 2.83 -12.02
C GLY A 92 -4.45 3.04 -10.55
N PHE A 93 -5.04 2.05 -9.88
CA PHE A 93 -5.52 2.17 -8.50
C PHE A 93 -4.37 2.20 -7.49
N THR A 94 -4.41 3.16 -6.58
CA THR A 94 -3.56 3.14 -5.37
C THR A 94 -4.14 2.22 -4.30
N LEU A 95 -3.41 2.01 -3.21
CA LEU A 95 -3.89 1.23 -2.06
C LEU A 95 -5.23 1.76 -1.52
N LEU A 96 -5.39 3.08 -1.41
CA LEU A 96 -6.64 3.69 -0.95
C LEU A 96 -7.81 3.46 -1.92
N HIS A 97 -7.57 3.50 -3.23
CA HIS A 97 -8.61 3.14 -4.20
C HIS A 97 -9.04 1.68 -4.05
N LEU A 98 -8.08 0.77 -3.86
CA LEU A 98 -8.37 -0.65 -3.64
C LEU A 98 -9.17 -0.89 -2.35
N CYS A 99 -8.94 -0.11 -1.28
CA CYS A 99 -9.75 -0.19 -0.07
C CYS A 99 -11.24 0.09 -0.33
N VAL A 100 -11.59 0.93 -1.32
CA VAL A 100 -12.98 1.18 -1.72
C VAL A 100 -13.61 -0.08 -2.35
N TRP A 101 -12.86 -0.78 -3.19
CA TRP A 101 -13.32 -2.02 -3.82
C TRP A 101 -13.55 -3.12 -2.79
N GLU A 102 -12.61 -3.26 -1.86
CA GLU A 102 -12.64 -4.30 -0.82
C GLU A 102 -13.51 -3.93 0.39
N ARG A 103 -14.03 -2.69 0.45
CA ARG A 103 -14.71 -2.11 1.62
C ARG A 103 -13.90 -2.26 2.91
N ASN A 104 -12.58 -2.10 2.80
CA ASN A 104 -11.65 -2.23 3.91
C ASN A 104 -11.45 -0.88 4.61
N TYR A 105 -12.44 -0.50 5.41
CA TYR A 105 -12.48 0.78 6.11
C TYR A 105 -11.36 0.95 7.13
N GLU A 106 -11.04 -0.12 7.87
CA GLU A 106 -10.00 -0.09 8.90
C GLU A 106 -8.62 0.18 8.29
N LEU A 107 -8.27 -0.55 7.22
CA LEU A 107 -7.01 -0.32 6.52
C LEU A 107 -6.98 1.05 5.84
N ALA A 108 -8.10 1.51 5.27
CA ALA A 108 -8.19 2.86 4.71
C ALA A 108 -7.93 3.94 5.77
N GLU A 109 -8.56 3.83 6.94
CA GLU A 109 -8.39 4.78 8.03
C GLU A 109 -6.95 4.78 8.55
N TRP A 110 -6.31 3.61 8.61
CA TRP A 110 -4.89 3.50 8.96
C TRP A 110 -3.98 4.12 7.89
N LEU A 111 -4.18 3.80 6.61
CA LEU A 111 -3.38 4.33 5.50
C LEU A 111 -3.50 5.86 5.39
N CYS A 112 -4.68 6.43 5.64
CA CYS A 112 -4.91 7.87 5.66
C CYS A 112 -4.06 8.62 6.70
N ARG A 113 -3.54 7.90 7.71
CA ARG A 113 -2.65 8.46 8.76
C ARG A 113 -1.16 8.20 8.46
N ALA A 114 -0.85 7.46 7.40
CA ALA A 114 0.52 7.10 7.08
C ALA A 114 1.30 8.30 6.48
N PRO A 115 2.58 8.50 6.83
CA PRO A 115 3.40 9.56 6.26
C PRO A 115 3.51 9.45 4.74
N GLY A 116 3.36 10.57 4.03
CA GLY A 116 3.53 10.64 2.58
C GLY A 116 2.35 10.09 1.77
N ILE A 117 1.24 9.70 2.40
CA ILE A 117 0.02 9.30 1.68
C ILE A 117 -0.53 10.48 0.87
N ASP A 118 -0.86 10.22 -0.40
CA ASP A 118 -1.52 11.17 -1.29
C ASP A 118 -3.02 10.86 -1.36
N LEU A 119 -3.83 11.68 -0.69
CA LEU A 119 -5.29 11.53 -0.68
C LEU A 119 -5.94 12.00 -1.99
N GLU A 120 -5.23 12.79 -2.80
CA GLU A 120 -5.71 13.37 -4.05
C GLU A 120 -5.19 12.61 -5.28
N ALA A 121 -4.45 11.52 -5.06
CA ALA A 121 -4.03 10.62 -6.13
C ALA A 121 -5.23 10.15 -6.95
N THR A 122 -5.06 10.09 -8.27
CA THR A 122 -6.12 9.66 -9.19
C THR A 122 -5.81 8.34 -9.86
N ASN A 123 -6.84 7.55 -10.17
CA ASN A 123 -6.72 6.35 -11.01
C ASN A 123 -6.62 6.71 -12.51
N TYR A 124 -6.62 5.73 -13.43
CA TYR A 124 -6.54 6.01 -14.88
C TYR A 124 -7.80 6.67 -15.45
N ALA A 125 -8.94 6.51 -14.77
CA ALA A 125 -10.18 7.24 -15.08
C ALA A 125 -10.17 8.67 -14.51
N ARG A 126 -9.04 9.13 -13.94
CA ARG A 126 -8.88 10.45 -13.29
C ARG A 126 -9.77 10.66 -12.07
N GLN A 127 -10.21 9.58 -11.44
CA GLN A 127 -11.02 9.61 -10.23
C GLN A 127 -10.12 9.60 -9.00
N THR A 128 -10.40 10.45 -8.03
CA THR A 128 -9.81 10.35 -6.69
C THR A 128 -10.49 9.22 -5.89
N VAL A 129 -9.90 8.86 -4.76
CA VAL A 129 -10.50 7.87 -3.83
C VAL A 129 -11.89 8.30 -3.38
N TYR A 130 -12.07 9.60 -3.07
CA TYR A 130 -13.37 10.14 -2.66
C TYR A 130 -14.40 10.06 -3.79
N GLN A 131 -14.02 10.38 -5.03
CA GLN A 131 -14.91 10.28 -6.19
C GLN A 131 -15.32 8.83 -6.46
N LEU A 132 -14.37 7.89 -6.38
CA LEU A 132 -14.67 6.47 -6.53
C LEU A 132 -15.60 5.96 -5.42
N ALA A 133 -15.44 6.41 -4.18
CA ALA A 133 -16.33 6.05 -3.08
C ALA A 133 -17.75 6.63 -3.28
N LEU A 134 -17.84 7.87 -3.78
CA LEU A 134 -19.12 8.53 -4.11
C LEU A 134 -19.87 7.75 -5.19
N GLU A 135 -19.21 7.35 -6.28
CA GLU A 135 -19.85 6.58 -7.35
C GLU A 135 -20.37 5.21 -6.91
N ARG A 136 -19.85 4.69 -5.80
CA ARG A 136 -20.22 3.40 -5.23
C ARG A 136 -21.19 3.51 -4.06
N ASP A 137 -21.68 4.70 -3.77
CA ASP A 137 -22.51 5.03 -2.61
C ASP A 137 -21.88 4.57 -1.27
N ASP A 138 -20.55 4.61 -1.17
CA ASP A 138 -19.80 4.18 0.00
C ASP A 138 -19.60 5.35 0.99
N ASN A 139 -20.69 5.67 1.70
CA ASN A 139 -20.73 6.78 2.66
C ASN A 139 -19.68 6.66 3.78
N GLN A 140 -19.38 5.43 4.22
CA GLN A 140 -18.39 5.21 5.28
C GLN A 140 -16.98 5.53 4.79
N MET A 141 -16.62 5.07 3.59
CA MET A 141 -15.33 5.42 3.00
C MET A 141 -15.20 6.91 2.72
N MET A 142 -16.26 7.55 2.20
CA MET A 142 -16.29 9.00 1.98
C MET A 142 -15.99 9.78 3.26
N GLU A 143 -16.56 9.37 4.40
CA GLU A 143 -16.33 10.01 5.69
C GLU A 143 -14.89 9.82 6.19
N ILE A 144 -14.31 8.63 6.00
CA ILE A 144 -12.91 8.37 6.34
C ILE A 144 -11.97 9.31 5.57
N ILE A 145 -12.16 9.44 4.26
CA ILE A 145 -11.32 10.30 3.41
C ILE A 145 -11.51 11.78 3.76
N LYS A 146 -12.75 12.23 3.99
CA LYS A 146 -13.03 13.62 4.41
C LYS A 146 -12.31 13.99 5.69
N ARG A 147 -12.42 13.15 6.72
CA ARG A 147 -11.76 13.39 8.02
C ARG A 147 -10.24 13.49 7.87
N ALA A 148 -9.66 12.62 7.05
CA ALA A 148 -8.23 12.65 6.77
C ALA A 148 -7.81 13.98 6.12
N GLY A 149 -8.55 14.45 5.10
CA GLY A 149 -8.28 15.73 4.43
C GLY A 149 -8.38 16.94 5.36
N THR A 150 -9.40 16.98 6.23
CA THR A 150 -9.56 18.10 7.20
C THR A 150 -8.43 18.18 8.22
N ASN A 151 -7.88 17.03 8.63
CA ASN A 151 -6.75 16.97 9.57
C ASN A 151 -5.46 17.50 8.95
N VAL A 152 -5.24 17.25 7.65
CA VAL A 152 -4.09 17.82 6.92
C VAL A 152 -4.20 19.34 6.82
N SER A 153 -5.38 19.88 6.49
CA SER A 153 -5.58 21.33 6.39
C SER A 153 -5.42 22.07 7.72
N THR A 154 -5.92 21.50 8.83
CA THR A 154 -5.81 22.12 10.16
C THR A 154 -4.39 22.09 10.72
N PHE A 155 -3.61 21.06 10.39
CA PHE A 155 -2.19 21.01 10.73
C PHE A 155 -1.39 22.10 9.99
N LEU A 156 -1.68 22.35 8.72
CA LEU A 156 -1.02 23.41 7.94
C LEU A 156 -1.38 24.82 8.44
N LEU A 157 -2.63 25.04 8.90
CA LEU A 157 -3.07 26.32 9.46
C LEU A 157 -2.48 26.62 10.85
N SER A 158 -2.11 25.60 11.64
CA SER A 158 -1.50 25.81 12.97
C SER A 158 0.01 26.06 12.96
N LYS A 159 0.67 25.92 11.79
CA LYS A 159 2.11 26.17 11.57
C LYS A 159 2.39 27.45 10.78
N GLY A 160 1.36 28.20 10.42
CA GLY A 160 1.45 29.43 9.61
C GLY A 160 0.64 30.57 10.21
N SER A 161 1.14 31.15 11.30
CA SER A 161 0.86 32.54 11.68
C SER A 161 2.21 33.19 11.99
N PRO A 162 2.57 34.32 11.35
CA PRO A 162 3.81 35.04 11.63
C PRO A 162 3.87 35.58 13.07
#